data_AF-K1S505-F1
#
_entry.id   AF-K1S505-F1
#
_cell.length_a   1.000
_cell.length_b   1.000
_cell.length_c   1.000
_cell.angle_alpha   90.00
_cell.angle_beta   90.00
_cell.angle_gamma   90.00
#
_symmetry.space_group_name_H-M   'P 1'
#
loop_
_entity.id
_entity.type
_entity.pdbx_description
1 polymer ?
#
loop_
_entity_poly.entity_id
_entity_poly.type
_entity_poly.pdbx_seq_one_letter_code
_entity_poly.pdbx_strand_id
1 'polypeptide(L)'
;MAARSEKIVNAAEKLLGGKEVYHYHGKLVQKNAKSGGTFLWHQDYGYWYKNGCLFPEMLTYFVALDKCDKSNGCLKVLKGSHKCGRIEHSMVAGQTAADIDRVRELKKNLELVYVELEPGDALIFSCNLLHCSGPNDSDRRRWAYLMCYNTRHNNPVKVHHHPCYTPLNKVPNTAIKECENYTDFTGKQFMDPKENSTTIAK
;
A
#
# COMPACT_ATOMS: atom_id res chain seq x y z
N MET A 1 -5.02 -1.15 -15.34
CA MET A 1 -4.03 -0.46 -16.18
C MET A 1 -2.93 0.25 -15.42
N ALA A 2 -3.23 1.10 -14.42
CA ALA A 2 -2.21 1.88 -13.71
C ALA A 2 -1.01 1.06 -13.20
N ALA A 3 -1.27 -0.09 -12.57
CA ALA A 3 -0.26 -1.01 -12.04
C ALA A 3 0.62 -1.71 -13.10
N ARG A 4 0.35 -1.49 -14.39
CA ARG A 4 1.14 -2.07 -15.49
C ARG A 4 1.80 -1.02 -16.38
N SER A 5 1.55 0.27 -16.12
CA SER A 5 2.13 1.33 -16.92
C SER A 5 3.66 1.34 -16.82
N GLU A 6 4.34 1.57 -17.94
CA GLU A 6 5.80 1.66 -18.01
C GLU A 6 6.38 2.60 -16.95
N LYS A 7 5.77 3.78 -16.75
CA LYS A 7 6.23 4.76 -15.76
C LYS A 7 6.28 4.18 -14.35
N ILE A 8 5.26 3.41 -13.96
CA ILE A 8 5.18 2.83 -12.61
C ILE A 8 6.14 1.64 -12.48
N VAL A 9 6.12 0.73 -13.46
CA VAL A 9 6.91 -0.50 -13.37
C VAL A 9 8.41 -0.19 -13.47
N ASN A 10 8.82 0.64 -14.42
CA ASN A 10 10.24 0.99 -14.60
C ASN A 10 10.79 1.77 -13.40
N ALA A 11 9.98 2.64 -12.78
CA ALA A 11 10.38 3.32 -11.56
C ALA A 11 10.53 2.33 -10.39
N ALA A 12 9.66 1.33 -10.29
CA ALA A 12 9.75 0.29 -9.26
C ALA A 12 11.02 -0.55 -9.41
N GLU A 13 11.30 -1.03 -10.63
CA GLU A 13 12.52 -1.78 -10.95
C GLU A 13 13.77 -0.95 -10.63
N LYS A 14 13.81 0.32 -11.05
CA LYS A 14 14.93 1.22 -10.76
C LYS A 14 15.16 1.40 -9.26
N LEU A 15 14.09 1.62 -8.48
CA LEU A 15 14.18 1.80 -7.03
C LEU A 15 14.53 0.49 -6.29
N LEU A 16 14.26 -0.67 -6.89
CA LEU A 16 14.62 -1.99 -6.38
C LEU A 16 15.91 -2.55 -6.98
N GLY A 17 16.79 -1.66 -7.48
CA GLY A 17 18.14 -2.03 -7.93
C GLY A 17 18.19 -2.65 -9.34
N GLY A 18 17.25 -2.28 -10.21
CA GLY A 18 17.17 -2.79 -11.59
C GLY A 18 16.62 -4.21 -11.72
N LYS A 19 16.07 -4.76 -10.63
CA LYS A 19 15.52 -6.12 -10.61
C LYS A 19 14.12 -6.14 -11.21
N GLU A 20 13.80 -7.23 -11.90
CA GLU A 20 12.43 -7.49 -12.38
C GLU A 20 11.45 -7.53 -11.20
N VAL A 21 10.32 -6.85 -11.37
CA VAL A 21 9.26 -6.76 -10.36
C VAL A 21 7.95 -7.37 -10.87
N TYR A 22 7.11 -7.77 -9.93
CA TYR A 22 5.71 -8.10 -10.20
C TYR A 22 4.80 -7.30 -9.26
N HIS A 23 3.55 -7.13 -9.67
CA HIS A 23 2.53 -6.50 -8.84
C HIS A 23 2.09 -7.49 -7.75
N TYR A 24 2.46 -7.22 -6.50
CA TYR A 24 2.19 -8.10 -5.38
C TYR A 24 0.75 -7.97 -4.89
N HIS A 25 0.26 -6.76 -4.64
CA HIS A 25 -1.18 -6.50 -4.43
C HIS A 25 -1.48 -5.02 -4.59
N GLY A 26 -2.76 -4.71 -4.75
CA GLY A 26 -3.26 -3.35 -4.72
C GLY A 26 -4.38 -3.22 -3.70
N LYS A 27 -4.50 -2.04 -3.09
CA LYS A 27 -5.56 -1.73 -2.13
C LYS A 27 -6.07 -0.32 -2.31
N LEU A 28 -7.38 -0.12 -2.19
CA LEU A 28 -7.97 1.20 -2.11
C LEU A 28 -8.13 1.57 -0.63
N VAL A 29 -7.42 2.60 -0.17
CA VAL A 29 -7.55 3.10 1.19
C VAL A 29 -8.59 4.22 1.18
N GLN A 30 -9.76 3.91 1.71
CA GLN A 30 -10.90 4.83 1.76
C GLN A 30 -11.03 5.44 3.16
N LYS A 31 -10.95 6.76 3.26
CA LYS A 31 -11.40 7.50 4.44
C LYS A 31 -12.49 8.46 4.05
N ASN A 32 -13.73 8.13 4.41
CA ASN A 32 -14.88 9.00 4.15
C ASN A 32 -14.83 10.24 5.06
N ALA A 33 -15.59 11.28 4.71
CA ALA A 33 -15.71 12.47 5.56
C ALA A 33 -16.23 12.09 6.95
N LYS A 34 -15.71 12.74 8.01
CA LYS A 34 -16.07 12.52 9.41
C LYS A 34 -16.04 11.05 9.86
N SER A 35 -15.23 10.23 9.18
CA SER A 35 -15.22 8.78 9.35
C SER A 35 -13.87 8.21 8.91
N GLY A 36 -13.69 6.90 9.11
CA GLY A 36 -12.47 6.20 8.73
C GLY A 36 -11.54 5.97 9.92
N GLY A 37 -11.18 4.70 10.09
CA GLY A 37 -10.34 4.24 11.19
C GLY A 37 -8.91 4.77 11.13
N THR A 38 -8.20 4.60 12.24
CA THR A 38 -6.76 4.87 12.33
C THR A 38 -5.97 3.67 11.84
N PHE A 39 -4.95 3.93 11.02
CA PHE A 39 -3.89 2.94 10.77
C PHE A 39 -2.78 3.20 11.77
N LEU A 40 -2.50 2.23 12.63
CA LEU A 40 -1.44 2.31 13.63
C LEU A 40 -0.07 2.42 12.95
N TRP A 41 0.96 2.84 13.70
CA TRP A 41 2.33 2.80 13.18
C TRP A 41 2.68 1.39 12.76
N HIS A 42 3.13 1.23 11.52
CA HIS A 42 3.54 -0.06 10.97
C HIS A 42 4.58 0.13 9.87
N GLN A 43 5.15 -1.02 9.48
CA GLN A 43 5.89 -1.18 8.24
C GLN A 43 5.08 -2.18 7.42
N ASP A 44 4.91 -1.95 6.11
CA ASP A 44 4.21 -2.90 5.24
C ASP A 44 4.86 -4.30 5.34
N TYR A 45 6.19 -4.34 5.46
CA TYR A 45 6.94 -5.58 5.64
C TYR A 45 6.58 -6.34 6.92
N GLY A 46 6.03 -5.69 7.97
CA GLY A 46 5.54 -6.39 9.15
C GLY A 46 4.42 -7.40 8.82
N TYR A 47 3.57 -7.06 7.84
CA TYR A 47 2.57 -7.96 7.29
C TYR A 47 3.21 -8.97 6.32
N TRP A 48 4.02 -8.47 5.38
CA TRP A 48 4.53 -9.29 4.27
C TRP A 48 5.60 -10.31 4.71
N TYR A 49 6.31 -10.04 5.79
CA TYR A 49 7.19 -10.98 6.48
C TYR A 49 6.40 -12.22 6.94
N LYS A 50 5.22 -12.01 7.54
CA LYS A 50 4.34 -13.12 7.97
C LYS A 50 3.76 -13.89 6.79
N ASN A 51 3.56 -13.21 5.65
CA ASN A 51 3.13 -13.81 4.39
C ASN A 51 4.22 -14.64 3.68
N GLY A 52 5.46 -14.67 4.20
CA GLY A 52 6.53 -15.49 3.65
C GLY A 52 7.43 -14.78 2.62
N CYS A 53 7.36 -13.45 2.52
CA CYS A 53 8.37 -12.67 1.77
C CYS A 53 9.67 -12.62 2.58
N LEU A 54 10.72 -13.27 2.10
CA LEU A 54 11.96 -13.47 2.88
C LEU A 54 12.86 -12.23 2.94
N PHE A 55 12.77 -11.34 1.95
CA PHE A 55 13.57 -10.14 1.87
C PHE A 55 12.68 -8.88 1.84
N PRO A 56 13.15 -7.74 2.38
CA PRO A 56 12.44 -6.46 2.31
C PRO A 56 12.63 -5.75 0.95
N GLU A 57 12.57 -6.51 -0.15
CA GLU A 57 12.77 -6.01 -1.51
C GLU A 57 11.44 -5.66 -2.18
N MET A 58 10.69 -4.82 -1.48
CA MET A 58 9.33 -4.45 -1.81
C MET A 58 9.11 -2.96 -1.60
N LEU A 59 8.20 -2.39 -2.37
CA LEU A 59 7.81 -0.99 -2.24
C LEU A 59 6.33 -0.80 -2.48
N THR A 60 5.83 0.34 -2.01
CA THR A 60 4.45 0.77 -2.14
C THR A 60 4.43 2.10 -2.89
N TYR A 61 3.61 2.16 -3.94
CA TYR A 61 3.09 3.42 -4.47
C TYR A 61 1.84 3.77 -3.68
N PHE A 62 1.77 4.97 -3.13
CA PHE A 62 0.56 5.59 -2.60
C PHE A 62 0.17 6.71 -3.55
N VAL A 63 -0.86 6.49 -4.37
CA VAL A 63 -1.35 7.47 -5.34
C VAL A 63 -2.59 8.15 -4.75
N ALA A 64 -2.51 9.46 -4.55
CA ALA A 64 -3.63 10.26 -4.07
C ALA A 64 -4.73 10.34 -5.15
N LEU A 65 -5.92 9.82 -4.86
CA LEU A 65 -7.09 10.01 -5.74
C LEU A 65 -7.86 11.28 -5.36
N ASP A 66 -7.85 11.62 -4.08
CA ASP A 66 -8.31 12.91 -3.55
C ASP A 66 -7.12 13.62 -2.89
N LYS A 67 -7.25 14.94 -2.71
CA LYS A 67 -6.29 15.74 -1.95
C LYS A 67 -6.07 15.12 -0.58
N CYS A 68 -4.82 14.95 -0.19
CA CYS A 68 -4.42 14.45 1.12
C CYS A 68 -3.76 15.60 1.89
N ASP A 69 -4.28 15.93 3.06
CA ASP A 69 -3.71 16.96 3.93
C ASP A 69 -3.86 16.56 5.41
N LYS A 70 -3.32 17.36 6.33
CA LYS A 70 -3.44 17.08 7.77
C LYS A 70 -4.88 16.96 8.24
N SER A 71 -5.81 17.72 7.65
CA SER A 71 -7.21 17.78 8.09
C SER A 71 -7.99 16.49 7.75
N ASN A 72 -7.63 15.81 6.67
CA ASN A 72 -8.30 14.57 6.24
C ASN A 72 -7.45 13.29 6.46
N GLY A 73 -6.52 13.38 7.41
CA GLY A 73 -5.75 12.25 7.89
C GLY A 73 -4.72 11.76 6.87
N CYS A 74 -3.98 12.66 6.22
CA CYS A 74 -2.85 12.28 5.35
C CYS A 74 -1.87 11.30 6.03
N LEU A 75 -1.03 10.67 5.21
CA LEU A 75 -0.03 9.74 5.72
C LEU A 75 1.00 10.50 6.55
N LYS A 76 1.37 9.93 7.70
CA LYS A 76 2.50 10.35 8.52
C LYS A 76 3.61 9.35 8.35
N VAL A 77 4.84 9.82 8.17
CA VAL A 77 6.03 8.96 8.04
C VAL A 77 7.14 9.44 8.96
N LEU A 78 7.98 8.51 9.42
CA LEU A 78 9.27 8.87 10.01
C LEU A 78 10.33 8.83 8.92
N LYS A 79 10.79 9.99 8.47
CA LYS A 79 11.72 10.11 7.35
C LYS A 79 13.02 9.37 7.67
N GLY A 80 13.45 8.52 6.74
CA GLY A 80 14.67 7.71 6.91
C GLY A 80 14.49 6.43 7.74
N SER A 81 13.33 6.19 8.37
CA SER A 81 13.11 5.01 9.24
C SER A 81 13.26 3.65 8.54
N HIS A 82 13.13 3.60 7.21
CA HIS A 82 13.38 2.38 6.43
C HIS A 82 14.82 1.86 6.59
N LYS A 83 15.77 2.72 6.96
CA LYS A 83 17.17 2.35 7.22
C LYS A 83 17.35 1.58 8.54
N CYS A 84 16.36 1.59 9.42
CA CYS A 84 16.38 0.81 10.66
C CYS A 84 16.07 -0.68 10.45
N GLY A 85 15.81 -1.10 9.20
CA GLY A 85 15.36 -2.46 8.88
C GLY A 85 13.93 -2.72 9.35
N ARG A 86 13.55 -4.01 9.41
CA ARG A 86 12.28 -4.42 10.03
C ARG A 86 12.40 -4.30 11.55
N ILE A 87 11.49 -3.59 12.20
CA ILE A 87 11.36 -3.61 13.66
C ILE A 87 10.28 -4.60 14.08
N GLU A 88 10.12 -4.85 15.37
CA GLU A 88 9.12 -5.82 15.82
C GLU A 88 7.68 -5.38 15.58
N HIS A 89 6.81 -6.35 15.33
CA HIS A 89 5.39 -6.13 15.12
C HIS A 89 4.53 -7.11 15.93
N SER A 90 3.48 -6.60 16.54
CA SER A 90 2.50 -7.38 17.29
C SER A 90 1.08 -7.08 16.80
N MET A 91 0.12 -7.93 17.18
CA MET A 91 -1.29 -7.69 16.88
C MET A 91 -1.86 -6.73 17.93
N VAL A 92 -2.30 -5.55 17.49
CA VAL A 92 -2.89 -4.52 18.36
C VAL A 92 -4.19 -4.06 17.71
N ALA A 93 -5.31 -4.22 18.41
CA ALA A 93 -6.64 -3.85 17.92
C ALA A 93 -6.95 -4.40 16.50
N GLY A 94 -6.56 -5.65 16.24
CA GLY A 94 -6.75 -6.32 14.94
C GLY A 94 -5.82 -5.86 13.82
N GLN A 95 -4.82 -5.02 14.11
CA GLN A 95 -3.82 -4.55 13.15
C GLN A 95 -2.43 -5.10 13.49
N THR A 96 -1.60 -5.38 12.48
CA THR A 96 -0.17 -5.67 12.71
C THR A 96 0.54 -4.33 12.90
N ALA A 97 0.71 -3.95 14.17
CA ALA A 97 1.33 -2.69 14.57
C ALA A 97 2.81 -2.89 14.90
N ALA A 98 3.63 -1.90 14.60
CA ALA A 98 5.02 -1.87 15.03
C ALA A 98 5.12 -1.65 16.54
N ASP A 99 6.21 -2.14 17.15
CA ASP A 99 6.55 -1.90 18.55
C ASP A 99 6.55 -0.39 18.85
N ILE A 100 5.61 0.02 19.70
CA ILE A 100 5.35 1.42 19.99
C ILE A 100 6.50 2.07 20.78
N ASP A 101 7.23 1.30 21.60
CA ASP A 101 8.37 1.82 22.35
C ASP A 101 9.53 2.12 21.40
N ARG A 102 9.79 1.20 20.46
CA ARG A 102 10.75 1.46 19.38
C ARG A 102 10.37 2.66 18.53
N VAL A 103 9.08 2.81 18.18
CA VAL A 103 8.59 3.98 17.43
C VAL A 103 8.79 5.26 18.24
N ARG A 104 8.53 5.26 19.56
CA ARG A 104 8.74 6.43 20.43
C ARG A 104 10.21 6.88 20.44
N GLU A 105 11.15 5.96 20.53
CA GLU A 105 12.59 6.29 20.48
C GLU A 105 13.01 6.81 19.10
N LEU A 106 12.50 6.21 18.01
CA LEU A 106 12.78 6.68 16.66
C LEU A 106 12.23 8.08 16.41
N LYS A 107 11.05 8.42 16.95
CA LYS A 107 10.46 9.77 16.85
C LYS A 107 11.31 10.86 17.51
N LYS A 108 12.17 10.52 18.46
CA LYS A 108 13.10 11.50 19.08
C LYS A 108 14.25 11.87 18.14
N ASN A 109 14.58 10.99 17.20
CA ASN A 109 15.78 11.08 16.37
C ASN A 109 15.47 11.28 14.87
N LEU A 110 14.23 11.03 14.44
CA LEU A 110 13.80 11.12 13.06
C LEU A 110 12.69 12.16 12.88
N GLU A 111 12.74 12.85 11.76
CA GLU A 111 11.73 13.83 11.36
C GLU A 111 10.37 13.16 11.10
N LEU A 112 9.32 13.60 11.82
CA LEU A 112 7.94 13.24 11.52
C LEU A 112 7.41 14.12 10.38
N VAL A 113 7.13 13.52 9.24
CA VAL A 113 6.62 14.22 8.06
C VAL A 113 5.15 13.86 7.83
N TYR A 114 4.32 14.88 7.64
CA TYR A 114 2.96 14.74 7.14
C TYR A 114 3.03 14.86 5.61
N VAL A 115 2.59 13.82 4.91
CA VAL A 115 2.70 13.75 3.46
C VAL A 115 1.42 14.31 2.84
N GLU A 116 1.44 15.61 2.56
CA GLU A 116 0.36 16.29 1.85
C GLU A 116 0.55 16.11 0.34
N LEU A 117 -0.53 15.77 -0.37
CA LEU A 117 -0.50 15.37 -1.78
C LEU A 117 -1.73 15.94 -2.49
N GLU A 118 -1.58 16.40 -3.72
CA GLU A 118 -2.70 16.73 -4.60
C GLU A 118 -3.19 15.48 -5.35
N PRO A 119 -4.43 15.46 -5.87
CA PRO A 119 -4.92 14.37 -6.71
C PRO A 119 -3.96 14.08 -7.88
N GLY A 120 -3.55 12.82 -8.02
CA GLY A 120 -2.60 12.37 -9.03
C GLY A 120 -1.15 12.30 -8.57
N ASP A 121 -0.79 12.93 -7.45
CA ASP A 121 0.54 12.79 -6.86
C ASP A 121 0.74 11.36 -6.31
N ALA A 122 2.00 10.92 -6.32
CA ALA A 122 2.38 9.62 -5.81
C ALA A 122 3.55 9.73 -4.83
N LEU A 123 3.38 9.14 -3.64
CA LEU A 123 4.48 8.81 -2.75
C LEU A 123 4.94 7.38 -3.03
N ILE A 124 6.23 7.18 -3.28
CA ILE A 124 6.84 5.85 -3.37
C ILE A 124 7.68 5.62 -2.12
N PHE A 125 7.47 4.51 -1.42
CA PHE A 125 8.23 4.20 -0.23
C PHE A 125 8.55 2.71 -0.09
N SER A 126 9.69 2.43 0.57
CA SER A 126 10.12 1.09 0.95
C SER A 126 9.15 0.45 1.92
N CYS A 127 8.98 -0.87 1.83
CA CYS A 127 8.18 -1.66 2.76
C CYS A 127 8.59 -1.53 4.24
N ASN A 128 9.79 -1.03 4.53
CA ASN A 128 10.29 -0.77 5.88
C ASN A 128 10.12 0.69 6.33
N LEU A 129 9.55 1.60 5.53
CA LEU A 129 9.28 2.95 6.01
C LEU A 129 8.21 2.89 7.10
N LEU A 130 8.49 3.40 8.29
CA LEU A 130 7.47 3.54 9.34
C LEU A 130 6.47 4.60 8.94
N HIS A 131 5.21 4.22 8.90
CA HIS A 131 4.11 5.10 8.54
C HIS A 131 2.82 4.79 9.33
N CYS A 132 1.95 5.80 9.44
CA CYS A 132 0.63 5.68 10.04
C CYS A 132 -0.33 6.70 9.42
N SER A 133 -1.64 6.60 9.70
CA SER A 133 -2.57 7.68 9.37
C SER A 133 -3.69 7.77 10.41
N GLY A 134 -3.98 9.00 10.85
CA GLY A 134 -5.08 9.28 11.79
C GLY A 134 -6.46 9.24 11.11
N PRO A 135 -7.56 9.40 11.87
CA PRO A 135 -8.91 9.45 11.31
C PRO A 135 -9.06 10.63 10.32
N ASN A 136 -10.17 10.64 9.58
CA ASN A 136 -10.54 11.78 8.74
C ASN A 136 -11.69 12.55 9.41
N ASP A 137 -11.32 13.62 10.10
CA ASP A 137 -12.26 14.49 10.82
C ASP A 137 -12.77 15.66 9.95
N SER A 138 -12.35 15.72 8.68
CA SER A 138 -12.78 16.74 7.72
C SER A 138 -14.11 16.40 7.05
N ASP A 139 -14.67 17.38 6.34
CA ASP A 139 -15.86 17.25 5.49
C ASP A 139 -15.55 16.69 4.09
N ARG A 140 -14.28 16.37 3.79
CA ARG A 140 -13.86 15.82 2.50
C ARG A 140 -13.48 14.36 2.65
N ARG A 141 -13.77 13.54 1.63
CA ARG A 141 -13.20 12.19 1.55
C ARG A 141 -11.69 12.25 1.25
N ARG A 142 -10.99 11.16 1.56
CA ARG A 142 -9.59 10.94 1.22
C ARG A 142 -9.38 9.50 0.77
N TRP A 143 -9.41 9.29 -0.54
CA TRP A 143 -9.10 8.00 -1.15
C TRP A 143 -7.69 7.99 -1.73
N ALA A 144 -7.01 6.87 -1.54
CA ALA A 144 -5.71 6.63 -2.14
C ALA A 144 -5.64 5.21 -2.69
N TYR A 145 -5.11 5.07 -3.90
CA TYR A 145 -4.86 3.78 -4.50
C TYR A 145 -3.41 3.37 -4.25
N LEU A 146 -3.24 2.22 -3.61
CA LEU A 146 -1.92 1.67 -3.32
C LEU A 146 -1.62 0.52 -4.25
N MET A 147 -0.41 0.50 -4.80
CA MET A 147 0.13 -0.57 -5.62
C MET A 147 1.45 -1.02 -5.01
N CYS A 148 1.53 -2.28 -4.62
CA CYS A 148 2.70 -2.85 -3.96
C CYS A 148 3.44 -3.73 -4.96
N TYR A 149 4.76 -3.56 -5.05
CA TYR A 149 5.62 -4.34 -5.93
C TYR A 149 6.63 -5.13 -5.11
N ASN A 150 6.95 -6.30 -5.61
CA ASN A 150 7.95 -7.19 -5.06
C ASN A 150 8.89 -7.63 -6.18
N THR A 151 10.16 -7.89 -5.84
CA THR A 151 11.11 -8.45 -6.81
C THR A 151 10.80 -9.91 -7.10
N ARG A 152 11.05 -10.34 -8.35
CA ARG A 152 10.74 -11.70 -8.82
C ARG A 152 11.33 -12.81 -7.95
N HIS A 153 12.60 -12.68 -7.53
CA HIS A 153 13.28 -13.72 -6.73
C HIS A 153 12.82 -13.72 -5.26
N ASN A 154 12.10 -12.69 -4.81
CA ASN A 154 11.55 -12.60 -3.46
C ASN A 154 10.09 -13.09 -3.40
N ASN A 155 9.73 -14.05 -4.24
CA ASN A 155 8.41 -14.66 -4.24
C ASN A 155 8.09 -15.27 -2.86
N PRO A 156 6.86 -15.11 -2.30
CA PRO A 156 6.54 -15.65 -0.99
C PRO A 156 6.69 -17.17 -0.93
N VAL A 157 7.30 -17.68 0.14
CA VAL A 157 7.50 -19.13 0.34
C VAL A 157 6.27 -19.84 0.94
N LYS A 158 5.22 -19.08 1.27
CA LYS A 158 3.97 -19.59 1.83
C LYS A 158 2.83 -19.25 0.89
N VAL A 159 1.91 -20.20 0.69
CA VAL A 159 0.65 -19.91 0.02
C VAL A 159 -0.21 -19.06 0.94
N HIS A 160 -0.71 -17.95 0.43
CA HIS A 160 -1.62 -17.06 1.14
C HIS A 160 -2.50 -16.28 0.15
N HIS A 161 -3.29 -15.33 0.64
CA HIS A 161 -4.28 -14.60 -0.15
C HIS A 161 -3.73 -13.56 -1.16
N HIS A 162 -2.45 -13.17 -1.11
CA HIS A 162 -1.85 -12.34 -2.18
C HIS A 162 -1.18 -13.24 -3.22
N PRO A 163 -1.12 -12.81 -4.49
CA PRO A 163 -0.52 -13.59 -5.55
C PRO A 163 0.98 -13.81 -5.35
N CYS A 164 1.42 -14.99 -5.79
CA CYS A 164 2.81 -15.26 -6.10
C CYS A 164 3.23 -14.55 -7.40
N TYR A 165 4.51 -14.64 -7.72
CA TYR A 165 5.09 -14.09 -8.94
C TYR A 165 4.25 -14.44 -10.17
N THR A 166 3.82 -13.39 -10.85
CA THR A 166 3.16 -13.46 -12.15
C THR A 166 3.88 -12.46 -13.05
N PRO A 167 4.39 -12.89 -14.23
CA PRO A 167 5.05 -11.99 -15.17
C PRO A 167 4.17 -10.78 -15.49
N LEU A 168 4.76 -9.59 -15.47
CA LEU A 168 4.04 -8.35 -15.66
C LEU A 168 4.22 -7.85 -17.10
N ASN A 169 3.15 -7.95 -17.89
CA ASN A 169 3.10 -7.37 -19.24
C ASN A 169 2.93 -5.85 -19.13
N LYS A 170 4.03 -5.10 -19.28
CA LYS A 170 4.02 -3.63 -19.26
C LYS A 170 3.15 -3.08 -20.40
N VAL A 171 2.53 -1.93 -20.17
CA VAL A 171 1.71 -1.22 -21.16
C VAL A 171 2.17 0.23 -21.28
N PRO A 172 2.00 0.88 -22.46
CA PRO A 172 2.30 2.29 -22.61
C PRO A 172 1.57 3.15 -21.58
N ASN A 173 2.16 4.28 -21.19
CA ASN A 173 1.56 5.19 -20.21
C ASN A 173 0.16 5.70 -20.64
N THR A 174 -0.10 5.76 -21.95
CA THR A 174 -1.39 6.18 -22.52
C THR A 174 -2.49 5.14 -22.32
N ALA A 175 -2.16 3.88 -22.05
CA ALA A 175 -3.12 2.79 -21.88
C ALA A 175 -4.13 3.01 -20.74
N ILE A 176 -3.82 3.88 -19.76
CA ILE A 176 -4.78 4.26 -18.71
C ILE A 176 -5.92 5.12 -19.28
N LYS A 177 -5.66 5.93 -20.31
CA LYS A 177 -6.65 6.78 -20.96
C LYS A 177 -7.45 6.00 -22.02
N GLU A 178 -6.81 5.01 -22.64
CA GLU A 178 -7.38 4.21 -23.72
C GLU A 178 -8.12 2.97 -23.20
N CYS A 179 -7.95 2.60 -21.93
CA CYS A 179 -8.61 1.41 -21.43
C CYS A 179 -10.11 1.59 -21.30
N GLU A 180 -10.83 0.62 -21.83
CA GLU A 180 -12.25 0.51 -21.62
C GLU A 180 -12.51 0.14 -20.16
N ASN A 181 -13.38 0.93 -19.51
CA ASN A 181 -13.97 0.52 -18.26
C ASN A 181 -14.90 -0.65 -18.55
N TYR A 182 -14.52 -1.86 -18.15
CA TYR A 182 -15.44 -2.99 -18.17
C TYR A 182 -16.51 -2.79 -17.09
N THR A 183 -17.61 -2.15 -17.49
CA THR A 183 -18.82 -2.00 -16.70
C THR A 183 -19.74 -3.21 -16.83
N ASP A 184 -19.42 -4.17 -17.69
CA ASP A 184 -20.09 -5.46 -17.69
C ASP A 184 -19.62 -6.28 -16.49
N PHE A 185 -20.56 -6.50 -15.57
CA PHE A 185 -20.38 -7.29 -14.36
C PHE A 185 -21.06 -8.66 -14.47
N THR A 186 -21.61 -9.01 -15.63
CA THR A 186 -22.22 -10.33 -15.88
C THR A 186 -21.20 -11.43 -15.60
N GLY A 187 -21.56 -12.41 -14.77
CA GLY A 187 -20.68 -13.52 -14.37
C GLY A 187 -19.60 -13.18 -13.33
N LYS A 188 -19.51 -11.93 -12.87
CA LYS A 188 -18.58 -11.52 -11.80
C LYS A 188 -19.24 -11.68 -10.42
N GLN A 189 -19.34 -12.93 -9.97
CA GLN A 189 -20.04 -13.33 -8.73
C GLN A 189 -19.60 -12.57 -7.46
N PHE A 190 -18.40 -11.98 -7.44
CA PHE A 190 -17.93 -11.21 -6.29
C PHE A 190 -18.74 -9.93 -6.01
N MET A 191 -19.48 -9.41 -7.01
CA MET A 191 -20.33 -8.22 -6.88
C MET A 191 -21.75 -8.57 -6.42
N ASP A 192 -22.14 -9.85 -6.40
CA ASP A 192 -23.39 -10.29 -5.79
C ASP A 192 -23.10 -10.78 -4.36
N PRO A 193 -23.47 -10.03 -3.32
CA PRO A 193 -23.24 -10.43 -1.93
C PRO A 193 -23.90 -11.76 -1.55
N LYS A 194 -24.87 -12.25 -2.34
CA LYS A 194 -25.55 -13.54 -2.12
C LYS A 194 -24.76 -14.73 -2.68
N GLU A 195 -23.95 -14.51 -3.71
CA GLU A 195 -23.13 -15.56 -4.35
C GLU A 195 -21.64 -15.47 -3.98
N ASN A 196 -21.20 -14.36 -3.41
CA ASN A 196 -19.82 -14.17 -3.02
C ASN A 196 -19.50 -14.94 -1.71
N SER A 197 -18.69 -16.00 -1.79
CA SER A 197 -18.24 -16.75 -0.61
C SER A 197 -17.40 -15.94 0.37
N THR A 198 -16.92 -14.74 0.00
CA THR A 198 -16.16 -13.83 0.87
C THR A 198 -17.02 -12.84 1.66
N THR A 199 -18.34 -12.73 1.38
CA THR A 199 -19.26 -11.82 2.12
C THR A 199 -19.89 -12.47 3.35
N ILE A 200 -19.58 -13.73 3.64
CA ILE A 200 -20.02 -14.39 4.88
C ILE A 200 -19.27 -13.75 6.05
N ALA A 201 -19.95 -12.84 6.74
CA ALA A 201 -19.56 -12.40 8.07
C ALA A 201 -19.46 -13.64 8.98
N LYS A 202 -18.26 -13.91 9.49
CA LYS A 202 -18.09 -14.69 10.73
C LYS A 202 -18.20 -13.76 11.91
#